data_AF-A0A443S9N7-F1
#
_entry.id   AF-A0A443S9N7-F1
#
_cell.length_a   1.000
_cell.length_b   1.000
_cell.length_c   1.000
_cell.angle_alpha   90.00
_cell.angle_beta   90.00
_cell.angle_gamma   90.00
#
_symmetry.space_group_name_H-M   'P 1'
#
loop_
_entity.id
_entity.type
_entity.pdbx_description
1 polymer ?
#
loop_
_entity_poly.entity_id
_entity_poly.type
_entity_poly.pdbx_seq_one_letter_code
_entity_poly.pdbx_strand_id
1 'polypeptide(L)'
;MVFDSFRWYYGFDGKFRIFQAAYKLERINYGAPILNMPTIPKEKLFACLKIYMEGARDNGYIPDPARNQSLYFQANLISTGNTIKLAAADEVFVAVVGRITNDLFANTKESVRIRVETERVRNFDGSLIYVKTPSNYASTFGPDKQTKDMGYDISMWLYNEKCKKQCIAELSMANVFFVMKDRYNPNKRILVTMREKYIVFPGSFRNATITIAQSFVRITLSFNKRINTLLL
;
A
#
# COMPACT_ATOMS: atom_id res chain seq x y z
N MET A 1 4.98 10.12 -11.50
CA MET A 1 3.58 9.86 -11.16
C MET A 1 3.49 9.41 -9.70
N VAL A 2 2.54 9.94 -8.94
CA VAL A 2 2.10 9.38 -7.65
C VAL A 2 0.70 8.81 -7.84
N PHE A 3 0.36 7.71 -7.18
CA PHE A 3 -0.99 7.17 -7.27
C PHE A 3 -1.46 6.58 -5.95
N ASP A 4 -2.77 6.37 -5.82
CA ASP A 4 -3.29 5.46 -4.79
C ASP A 4 -4.51 4.69 -5.26
N SER A 5 -4.73 3.57 -4.59
CA SER A 5 -5.75 2.59 -4.93
C SER A 5 -6.85 2.57 -3.87
N PHE A 6 -8.06 2.70 -4.35
CA PHE A 6 -9.27 2.74 -3.56
C PHE A 6 -10.15 1.55 -3.92
N ARG A 7 -10.96 1.15 -2.94
CA ARG A 7 -12.04 0.19 -3.13
C ARG A 7 -13.30 0.80 -2.57
N TRP A 8 -14.31 0.85 -3.41
CA TRP A 8 -15.64 1.25 -3.06
C TRP A 8 -16.49 0.01 -2.89
N TYR A 9 -17.03 -0.13 -1.69
CA TYR A 9 -17.88 -1.21 -1.27
C TYR A 9 -19.30 -0.71 -1.16
N TYR A 10 -20.23 -1.48 -1.72
CA TYR A 10 -21.64 -1.28 -1.51
C TYR A 10 -22.10 -2.16 -0.36
N GLY A 11 -22.75 -1.59 0.65
CA GLY A 11 -23.30 -2.35 1.76
C GLY A 11 -24.68 -2.91 1.44
N PHE A 12 -25.09 -3.95 2.15
CA PHE A 12 -26.47 -4.45 2.15
C PHE A 12 -27.50 -3.39 2.59
N ASP A 13 -27.04 -2.35 3.28
CA ASP A 13 -27.83 -1.19 3.68
C ASP A 13 -27.95 -0.12 2.57
N GLY A 14 -27.50 -0.43 1.35
CA GLY A 14 -27.49 0.51 0.23
C GLY A 14 -26.51 1.67 0.40
N LYS A 15 -25.61 1.62 1.40
CA LYS A 15 -24.65 2.69 1.65
C LYS A 15 -23.28 2.36 1.09
N PHE A 16 -22.66 3.40 0.58
CA PHE A 16 -21.32 3.38 0.02
C PHE A 16 -20.25 3.59 1.08
N ARG A 17 -19.15 2.84 0.99
CA ARG A 17 -18.03 2.94 1.92
C ARG A 17 -16.69 2.79 1.19
N ILE A 18 -15.72 3.58 1.60
CA ILE A 18 -14.32 3.44 1.18
C ILE A 18 -13.46 3.20 2.41
N PHE A 19 -12.66 2.14 2.37
CA PHE A 19 -11.72 1.86 3.44
C PHE A 19 -10.52 2.82 3.42
N GLN A 20 -10.31 3.52 4.55
CA GLN A 20 -9.16 4.39 4.81
C GLN A 20 -8.97 5.49 3.74
N ALA A 21 -10.05 6.13 3.28
CA ALA A 21 -10.00 7.15 2.23
C ALA A 21 -9.07 8.32 2.59
N ALA A 22 -9.26 8.93 3.76
CA ALA A 22 -8.45 10.07 4.21
C ALA A 22 -6.94 9.74 4.26
N TYR A 23 -6.58 8.59 4.84
CA TYR A 23 -5.19 8.12 4.92
C TYR A 23 -4.54 7.93 3.53
N LYS A 24 -5.29 7.45 2.55
CA LYS A 24 -4.80 7.27 1.18
C LYS A 24 -4.62 8.60 0.46
N LEU A 25 -5.53 9.55 0.65
CA LEU A 25 -5.40 10.91 0.13
C LEU A 25 -4.18 11.62 0.73
N GLU A 26 -3.93 11.45 2.03
CA GLU A 26 -2.72 11.93 2.70
C GLU A 26 -1.47 11.29 2.11
N ARG A 27 -1.48 9.99 1.80
CA ARG A 27 -0.34 9.32 1.17
C ARG A 27 -0.04 9.85 -0.23
N ILE A 28 -1.06 10.20 -1.02
CA ILE A 28 -0.87 10.88 -2.32
C ILE A 28 -0.15 12.21 -2.11
N ASN A 29 -0.67 13.05 -1.21
CA ASN A 29 -0.09 14.38 -0.94
C ASN A 29 1.28 14.32 -0.28
N TYR A 30 1.56 13.30 0.52
CA TYR A 30 2.88 13.08 1.08
C TYR A 30 3.89 12.75 -0.03
N GLY A 31 3.49 11.92 -1.00
CA GLY A 31 4.33 11.53 -2.12
C GLY A 31 4.56 12.64 -3.15
N ALA A 32 3.60 13.55 -3.32
CA ALA A 32 3.62 14.52 -4.41
C ALA A 32 4.85 15.47 -4.35
N PRO A 33 5.15 16.16 -3.24
CA PRO A 33 6.32 17.05 -3.14
C PRO A 33 7.66 16.31 -3.31
N ILE A 34 7.71 15.04 -2.93
CA ILE A 34 8.92 14.22 -3.02
C ILE A 34 9.28 13.94 -4.49
N LEU A 35 8.27 13.91 -5.37
CA LEU A 35 8.46 13.85 -6.82
C LEU A 35 8.35 15.23 -7.49
N ASN A 36 8.46 16.32 -6.71
CA ASN A 36 8.29 17.70 -7.14
C ASN A 36 6.95 17.96 -7.87
N MET A 37 5.87 17.42 -7.32
CA MET A 37 4.49 17.66 -7.76
C MET A 37 3.74 18.50 -6.71
N PRO A 38 2.80 19.36 -7.14
CA PRO A 38 1.91 20.06 -6.21
C PRO A 38 1.07 19.08 -5.38
N THR A 39 0.77 19.47 -4.15
CA THR A 39 -0.27 18.81 -3.35
C THR A 39 -1.64 19.25 -3.82
N ILE A 40 -2.64 18.38 -3.64
CA ILE A 40 -4.04 18.68 -3.97
C ILE A 40 -4.83 18.73 -2.66
N PRO A 41 -5.65 19.76 -2.41
CA PRO A 41 -6.54 19.77 -1.24
C PRO A 41 -7.34 18.47 -1.15
N LYS A 42 -7.29 17.80 0.00
CA LYS A 42 -7.85 16.43 0.16
C LYS A 42 -9.33 16.39 -0.18
N GLU A 43 -10.04 17.46 0.14
CA GLU A 43 -11.47 17.65 -0.11
C GLU A 43 -11.76 17.74 -1.62
N LYS A 44 -10.90 18.43 -2.38
CA LYS A 44 -11.02 18.52 -3.84
C LYS A 44 -10.74 17.18 -4.50
N LEU A 45 -9.65 16.52 -4.12
CA LEU A 45 -9.34 15.20 -4.66
C LEU A 45 -10.44 14.19 -4.33
N PHE A 46 -10.95 14.19 -3.09
CA PHE A 46 -12.07 13.35 -2.69
C PHE A 46 -13.36 13.66 -3.46
N ALA A 47 -13.66 14.93 -3.73
CA ALA A 47 -14.80 15.32 -4.56
C ALA A 47 -14.68 14.76 -5.98
N CYS A 48 -13.49 14.78 -6.60
CA CYS A 48 -13.25 14.14 -7.89
C CYS A 48 -13.50 12.61 -7.84
N LEU A 49 -13.03 11.93 -6.79
CA LEU A 49 -13.30 10.50 -6.62
C LEU A 49 -14.80 10.22 -6.45
N LYS A 50 -15.52 11.11 -5.74
CA LYS A 50 -16.96 11.02 -5.54
C LYS A 50 -17.72 11.12 -6.87
N ILE A 51 -17.37 12.10 -7.71
CA ILE A 51 -17.94 12.27 -9.05
C ILE A 51 -17.72 11.00 -9.89
N TYR A 52 -16.50 10.44 -9.87
CA TYR A 52 -16.20 9.19 -10.58
C TYR A 52 -17.10 8.02 -10.11
N MET A 53 -17.27 7.85 -8.80
CA MET A 53 -18.11 6.79 -8.25
C MET A 53 -19.61 6.99 -8.54
N GLU A 54 -20.10 8.22 -8.48
CA GLU A 54 -21.48 8.56 -8.85
C GLU A 54 -21.71 8.28 -10.34
N GLY A 55 -20.79 8.69 -11.21
CA GLY A 55 -20.84 8.36 -12.63
C GLY A 55 -20.81 6.85 -12.88
N ALA A 56 -19.95 6.11 -12.17
CA ALA A 56 -19.93 4.64 -12.26
C ALA A 56 -21.28 4.02 -11.87
N ARG A 57 -21.88 4.48 -10.77
CA ARG A 57 -23.21 4.06 -10.31
C ARG A 57 -24.28 4.34 -11.35
N ASP A 58 -24.33 5.55 -11.88
CA ASP A 58 -25.36 6.01 -12.81
C ASP A 58 -25.26 5.26 -14.16
N ASN A 59 -24.07 4.76 -14.51
CA ASN A 59 -23.84 3.87 -15.64
C ASN A 59 -24.00 2.36 -15.30
N GLY A 60 -24.53 2.02 -14.12
CA GLY A 60 -24.82 0.64 -13.73
C GLY A 60 -23.62 -0.17 -13.21
N TYR A 61 -22.45 0.44 -12.99
CA TYR A 61 -21.28 -0.22 -12.40
C TYR A 61 -21.37 -0.24 -10.87
N ILE A 62 -22.39 -0.93 -10.35
CA ILE A 62 -22.65 -1.06 -8.90
C ILE A 62 -22.09 -2.41 -8.43
N PRO A 63 -21.15 -2.43 -7.45
CA PRO A 63 -20.67 -3.68 -6.87
C PRO A 63 -21.78 -4.44 -6.15
N ASP A 64 -21.86 -5.74 -6.40
CA ASP A 64 -22.77 -6.64 -5.68
C ASP A 64 -22.17 -7.12 -4.34
N PRO A 65 -22.73 -6.71 -3.19
CA PRO A 65 -22.28 -7.18 -1.88
C PRO A 65 -22.46 -8.69 -1.68
N ALA A 66 -23.47 -9.31 -2.29
CA ALA A 66 -23.71 -10.76 -2.17
C ALA A 66 -22.62 -11.57 -2.87
N ARG A 67 -21.91 -10.97 -3.82
CA ARG A 67 -20.79 -11.58 -4.56
C ARG A 67 -19.42 -11.08 -4.08
N ASN A 68 -19.38 -10.38 -2.95
CA ASN A 68 -18.17 -9.76 -2.40
C ASN A 68 -17.44 -8.87 -3.43
N GLN A 69 -18.19 -8.16 -4.27
CA GLN A 69 -17.63 -7.27 -5.27
C GLN A 69 -17.26 -5.91 -4.68
N SER A 70 -16.29 -5.26 -5.33
CA SER A 70 -15.99 -3.84 -5.09
C SER A 70 -15.60 -3.16 -6.39
N LEU A 71 -15.87 -1.85 -6.49
CA LEU A 71 -15.31 -1.01 -7.53
C LEU A 71 -13.90 -0.64 -7.08
N TYR A 72 -12.90 -1.27 -7.68
CA TYR A 72 -11.51 -0.91 -7.49
C TYR A 72 -11.17 0.21 -8.46
N PHE A 73 -10.62 1.31 -7.95
CA PHE A 73 -10.18 2.41 -8.79
C PHE A 73 -8.88 3.01 -8.26
N GLN A 74 -8.16 3.67 -9.14
CA GLN A 74 -6.87 4.28 -8.89
C GLN A 74 -6.95 5.75 -9.24
N ALA A 75 -6.53 6.60 -8.32
CA ALA A 75 -6.29 8.01 -8.57
C ALA A 75 -4.80 8.20 -8.90
N ASN A 76 -4.51 8.78 -10.05
CA ASN A 76 -3.16 8.97 -10.56
C ASN A 76 -2.88 10.46 -10.71
N LEU A 77 -1.82 10.96 -10.06
CA LEU A 77 -1.23 12.28 -10.29
C LEU A 77 -0.05 12.12 -11.23
N ILE A 78 -0.23 12.58 -12.46
CA ILE A 78 0.72 12.44 -13.56
C ILE A 78 1.27 13.83 -13.89
N SER A 79 2.57 14.03 -13.70
CA SER A 79 3.26 15.21 -14.21
C SER A 79 3.16 15.29 -15.72
N THR A 80 2.69 16.42 -16.23
CA THR A 80 2.53 16.69 -17.66
C THR A 80 3.35 17.92 -18.01
N GLY A 81 4.54 17.74 -18.57
CA GLY A 81 5.40 18.82 -19.03
C GLY A 81 5.42 18.85 -20.56
N ASN A 82 5.64 20.02 -21.14
CA ASN A 82 5.81 20.20 -22.59
C ASN A 82 7.29 20.12 -23.04
N THR A 83 8.18 19.62 -22.18
CA THR A 83 9.62 19.56 -22.42
C THR A 83 10.16 18.14 -22.37
N ILE A 84 11.15 17.84 -23.22
CA ILE A 84 11.89 16.57 -23.23
C ILE A 84 12.98 16.56 -22.14
N LYS A 85 13.29 17.73 -21.55
CA LYS A 85 14.30 17.84 -20.49
C LYS A 85 13.88 17.03 -19.26
N LEU A 86 14.87 16.45 -18.58
CA LEU A 86 14.67 15.84 -17.28
C LEU A 86 14.52 16.93 -16.21
N ALA A 87 13.33 17.49 -16.15
CA ALA A 87 12.93 18.51 -15.18
C ALA A 87 11.56 18.12 -14.59
N ALA A 88 11.25 18.68 -13.43
CA ALA A 88 9.90 18.57 -12.89
C ALA A 88 8.91 19.30 -13.81
N ALA A 89 7.70 18.77 -13.92
CA ALA A 89 6.65 19.44 -14.67
C ALA A 89 5.95 20.49 -13.79
N ASP A 90 5.60 21.61 -14.41
CA ASP A 90 4.83 22.68 -13.77
C ASP A 90 3.32 22.35 -13.69
N GLU A 91 2.88 21.33 -14.42
CA GLU A 91 1.49 20.88 -14.46
C GLU A 91 1.35 19.40 -14.06
N VAL A 92 0.20 19.09 -13.44
CA VAL A 92 -0.19 17.73 -13.08
C VAL A 92 -1.60 17.44 -13.57
N PHE A 93 -1.74 16.32 -14.25
CA PHE A 93 -3.01 15.74 -14.64
C PHE A 93 -3.47 14.70 -13.62
N VAL A 94 -4.73 14.78 -13.19
CA VAL A 94 -5.36 13.78 -12.32
C VAL A 94 -6.23 12.85 -13.14
N ALA A 95 -5.89 11.56 -13.17
CA ALA A 95 -6.65 10.52 -13.85
C ALA A 95 -7.23 9.52 -12.85
N VAL A 96 -8.53 9.26 -12.94
CA VAL A 96 -9.20 8.20 -12.15
C VAL A 96 -9.65 7.08 -13.08
N VAL A 97 -9.17 5.88 -12.83
CA VAL A 97 -9.49 4.69 -13.63
C VAL A 97 -9.85 3.53 -12.72
N GLY A 98 -10.82 2.70 -13.12
CA GLY A 98 -11.33 1.66 -12.24
C GLY A 98 -12.19 0.63 -12.96
N ARG A 99 -12.51 -0.43 -12.22
CA ARG A 99 -13.33 -1.55 -12.67
C ARG A 99 -13.99 -2.26 -11.50
N ILE A 100 -15.10 -2.93 -11.76
CA ILE A 100 -15.65 -3.91 -10.81
C ILE A 100 -14.64 -5.06 -10.68
N THR A 101 -14.39 -5.44 -9.43
CA THR A 101 -13.56 -6.59 -9.05
C THR A 101 -14.38 -7.53 -8.20
N ASN A 102 -14.26 -8.82 -8.48
CA ASN A 102 -14.84 -9.90 -7.69
C ASN A 102 -13.96 -10.20 -6.48
N ASP A 103 -14.39 -11.17 -5.68
CA ASP A 103 -13.63 -11.70 -4.57
C ASP A 103 -12.21 -12.11 -5.04
N LEU A 104 -11.21 -11.38 -4.54
CA LEU A 104 -9.80 -11.66 -4.82
C LEU A 104 -9.32 -12.94 -4.13
N PHE A 105 -10.03 -13.43 -3.13
CA PHE A 105 -9.64 -14.54 -2.26
C PHE A 105 -10.36 -15.85 -2.60
N ALA A 106 -11.36 -15.82 -3.50
CA ALA A 106 -12.08 -17.03 -3.90
C ALA A 106 -11.18 -18.16 -4.41
N ASN A 107 -10.00 -17.84 -4.94
CA ASN A 107 -9.02 -18.80 -5.45
C ASN A 107 -7.63 -18.68 -4.79
N THR A 108 -7.54 -18.10 -3.58
CA THR A 108 -6.24 -17.96 -2.90
C THR A 108 -5.89 -19.23 -2.13
N LYS A 109 -4.63 -19.66 -2.23
CA LYS A 109 -4.08 -20.71 -1.38
C LYS A 109 -4.06 -20.24 0.07
N GLU A 110 -4.31 -21.15 1.01
CA GLU A 110 -4.18 -20.89 2.45
C GLU A 110 -2.74 -20.52 2.86
N SER A 111 -1.75 -20.98 2.08
CA SER A 111 -0.34 -20.68 2.29
C SER A 111 0.41 -20.49 0.97
N VAL A 112 1.54 -19.80 1.05
CA VAL A 112 2.38 -19.43 -0.10
C VAL A 112 3.83 -19.78 0.18
N ARG A 113 4.54 -20.26 -0.83
CA ARG A 113 5.99 -20.47 -0.80
C ARG A 113 6.69 -19.16 -1.08
N ILE A 114 7.63 -18.81 -0.21
CA ILE A 114 8.30 -17.52 -0.23
C ILE A 114 9.76 -17.70 -0.65
N ARG A 115 10.22 -16.93 -1.65
CA ARG A 115 11.63 -16.80 -2.00
C ARG A 115 12.21 -15.56 -1.34
N VAL A 116 13.28 -15.68 -0.57
CA VAL A 116 14.01 -14.50 -0.07
C VAL A 116 14.85 -13.91 -1.20
N GLU A 117 14.63 -12.63 -1.51
CA GLU A 117 15.38 -11.89 -2.53
C GLU A 117 16.68 -11.34 -1.93
N THR A 118 17.81 -11.93 -2.34
CA THR A 118 19.14 -11.59 -1.82
C THR A 118 20.02 -10.87 -2.84
N GLU A 119 19.65 -10.82 -4.12
CA GLU A 119 20.46 -10.21 -5.17
C GLU A 119 20.13 -8.72 -5.29
N ARG A 120 18.84 -8.40 -5.38
CA ARG A 120 18.34 -7.04 -5.59
C ARG A 120 17.95 -6.38 -4.28
N VAL A 121 17.73 -5.07 -4.34
CA VAL A 121 17.35 -4.24 -3.19
C VAL A 121 16.28 -3.27 -3.66
N ARG A 122 15.23 -3.11 -2.85
CA ARG A 122 14.24 -2.04 -3.04
C ARG A 122 13.99 -1.21 -1.78
N ASN A 123 14.26 -1.76 -0.59
CA ASN A 123 14.14 -1.05 0.67
C ASN A 123 15.55 -0.67 1.18
N PHE A 124 15.83 0.63 1.21
CA PHE A 124 17.09 1.20 1.73
C PHE A 124 16.88 2.68 2.10
N ASP A 125 17.82 3.25 2.85
CA ASP A 125 17.78 4.66 3.25
C ASP A 125 17.84 5.58 2.01
N GLY A 126 16.91 6.52 1.87
CA GLY A 126 16.79 7.39 0.70
C GLY A 126 16.05 6.78 -0.50
N SER A 127 15.58 5.52 -0.40
CA SER A 127 14.71 4.95 -1.42
C SER A 127 13.35 5.65 -1.48
N LEU A 128 12.67 5.53 -2.63
CA LEU A 128 11.31 6.06 -2.82
C LEU A 128 10.23 5.17 -2.19
N ILE A 129 10.57 4.12 -1.43
CA ILE A 129 9.64 3.06 -1.04
C ILE A 129 8.46 3.54 -0.18
N TYR A 130 8.56 4.69 0.48
CA TYR A 130 7.45 5.31 1.22
C TYR A 130 6.44 6.04 0.31
N VAL A 131 6.77 6.28 -0.97
CA VAL A 131 5.89 6.86 -1.98
C VAL A 131 5.27 5.76 -2.83
N LYS A 132 3.97 5.85 -3.11
CA LYS A 132 3.32 4.94 -4.07
C LYS A 132 3.51 5.48 -5.50
N THR A 133 4.63 5.10 -6.12
CA THR A 133 5.03 5.52 -7.47
C THR A 133 5.39 4.31 -8.33
N PRO A 134 5.13 4.32 -9.65
CA PRO A 134 5.43 3.20 -10.55
C PRO A 134 6.87 2.73 -10.50
N SER A 135 7.83 3.63 -10.24
CA SER A 135 9.25 3.28 -10.17
C SER A 135 9.54 2.20 -9.12
N ASN A 136 8.81 2.20 -8.00
CA ASN A 136 8.95 1.19 -6.94
C ASN A 136 8.36 -0.17 -7.30
N TYR A 137 7.50 -0.22 -8.33
CA TYR A 137 6.86 -1.44 -8.81
C TYR A 137 7.61 -2.02 -10.01
N ALA A 138 8.08 -1.16 -10.92
CA ALA A 138 8.78 -1.56 -12.14
C ALA A 138 9.99 -2.46 -11.85
N SER A 139 10.73 -2.17 -10.78
CA SER A 139 11.91 -2.92 -10.35
C SER A 139 11.59 -4.32 -9.77
N THR A 140 10.33 -4.63 -9.46
CA THR A 140 9.95 -5.92 -8.85
C THR A 140 9.51 -6.98 -9.87
N PHE A 141 9.09 -6.59 -11.08
CA PHE A 141 8.50 -7.54 -12.03
C PHE A 141 9.46 -8.64 -12.50
N GLY A 142 10.71 -8.30 -12.79
CA GLY A 142 11.75 -9.28 -13.13
C GLY A 142 11.99 -10.30 -11.99
N PRO A 143 12.25 -9.82 -10.77
CA PRO A 143 12.39 -10.68 -9.58
C PRO A 143 11.17 -11.52 -9.27
N ASP A 144 9.96 -10.97 -9.42
CA ASP A 144 8.71 -11.71 -9.21
C ASP A 144 8.52 -12.80 -10.27
N LYS A 145 8.93 -12.56 -11.53
CA LYS A 145 8.97 -13.60 -12.55
C LYS A 145 9.97 -14.70 -12.20
N GLN A 146 11.21 -14.34 -11.86
CA GLN A 146 12.25 -15.32 -11.49
C GLN A 146 11.82 -16.16 -10.27
N THR A 147 11.14 -15.53 -9.31
CA THR A 147 10.55 -16.21 -8.15
C THR A 147 9.58 -17.32 -8.58
N LYS A 148 8.67 -17.00 -9.51
CA LYS A 148 7.71 -17.96 -10.07
C LYS A 148 8.39 -19.06 -10.88
N ASP A 149 9.37 -18.71 -11.70
CA ASP A 149 10.13 -19.67 -12.53
C ASP A 149 10.91 -20.67 -11.65
N MET A 150 11.30 -20.28 -10.42
CA MET A 150 11.91 -21.16 -9.40
C MET A 150 10.87 -21.95 -8.58
N GLY A 151 9.58 -21.86 -8.91
CA GLY A 151 8.50 -22.55 -8.22
C GLY A 151 8.02 -21.87 -6.94
N TYR A 152 8.47 -20.67 -6.58
CA TYR A 152 7.93 -19.95 -5.43
C TYR A 152 6.72 -19.11 -5.83
N ASP A 153 5.82 -18.84 -4.88
CA ASP A 153 4.62 -18.06 -5.16
C ASP A 153 4.92 -16.55 -5.14
N ILE A 154 5.72 -16.10 -4.16
CA ILE A 154 6.02 -14.67 -3.93
C ILE A 154 7.45 -14.43 -3.40
N SER A 155 7.97 -13.22 -3.64
CA SER A 155 9.28 -12.76 -3.19
C SER A 155 9.21 -12.12 -1.80
N MET A 156 10.25 -12.24 -0.98
CA MET A 156 10.43 -11.53 0.29
C MET A 156 11.66 -10.62 0.19
N TRP A 157 11.43 -9.32 0.34
CA TRP A 157 12.45 -8.29 0.23
C TRP A 157 13.15 -8.04 1.55
N LEU A 158 14.46 -7.86 1.48
CA LEU A 158 15.31 -7.52 2.61
C LEU A 158 15.60 -6.01 2.64
N TYR A 159 15.70 -5.45 3.84
CA TYR A 159 16.15 -4.09 4.07
C TYR A 159 17.67 -4.00 4.00
N ASN A 160 18.16 -3.10 3.16
CA ASN A 160 19.58 -2.89 3.00
C ASN A 160 20.10 -1.77 3.91
N GLU A 161 20.40 -2.10 5.16
CA GLU A 161 21.12 -1.22 6.09
C GLU A 161 22.64 -1.40 5.90
N LYS A 162 23.35 -0.32 5.52
CA LYS A 162 24.82 -0.33 5.34
C LYS A 162 25.35 -1.52 4.51
N CYS A 163 24.66 -1.87 3.44
CA CYS A 163 24.99 -3.00 2.55
C CYS A 163 24.88 -4.41 3.16
N LYS A 164 24.16 -4.60 4.28
CA LYS A 164 24.14 -5.89 5.00
C LYS A 164 22.89 -6.76 4.83
N LYS A 165 21.80 -6.25 4.23
CA LYS A 165 20.54 -7.00 3.97
C LYS A 165 20.06 -7.91 5.12
N GLN A 166 20.01 -7.43 6.36
CA GLN A 166 19.82 -8.28 7.55
C GLN A 166 18.39 -8.36 8.09
N CYS A 167 17.47 -7.54 7.57
CA CYS A 167 16.11 -7.43 8.10
C CYS A 167 15.08 -7.69 7.00
N ILE A 168 14.00 -8.39 7.34
CA ILE A 168 12.87 -8.57 6.44
C ILE A 168 12.10 -7.26 6.33
N ALA A 169 11.86 -6.79 5.10
CA ALA A 169 11.19 -5.53 4.82
C ALA A 169 9.73 -5.72 4.37
N GLU A 170 9.53 -6.35 3.22
CA GLU A 170 8.22 -6.46 2.58
C GLU A 170 8.05 -7.80 1.86
N LEU A 171 6.82 -8.28 1.81
CA LEU A 171 6.44 -9.52 1.16
C LEU A 171 5.85 -9.20 -0.21
N SER A 172 6.67 -9.32 -1.25
CA SER A 172 6.41 -8.82 -2.60
C SER A 172 5.99 -7.34 -2.53
N MET A 173 4.76 -7.00 -2.92
CA MET A 173 4.19 -5.64 -2.88
C MET A 173 3.34 -5.37 -1.63
N ALA A 174 3.43 -6.22 -0.61
CA ALA A 174 2.67 -6.11 0.63
C ALA A 174 3.59 -5.92 1.85
N ASN A 175 3.05 -5.27 2.87
CA ASN A 175 3.69 -5.29 4.19
C ASN A 175 3.60 -6.71 4.78
N VAL A 176 4.53 -7.03 5.67
CA VAL A 176 4.61 -8.34 6.33
C VAL A 176 4.38 -8.21 7.83
N PHE A 177 3.69 -9.20 8.39
CA PHE A 177 3.49 -9.36 9.83
C PHE A 177 3.87 -10.79 10.23
N PHE A 178 4.42 -10.94 11.42
CA PHE A 178 4.78 -12.21 12.04
C PHE A 178 4.02 -12.34 13.35
N VAL A 179 3.38 -13.48 13.57
CA VAL A 179 2.84 -13.85 14.87
C VAL A 179 3.81 -14.81 15.53
N MET A 180 4.42 -14.39 16.63
CA MET A 180 5.49 -15.13 17.29
C MET A 180 5.15 -15.38 18.76
N LYS A 181 5.79 -16.38 19.37
CA LYS A 181 5.77 -16.52 20.84
C LYS A 181 6.59 -15.41 21.46
N ASP A 182 6.13 -14.85 22.57
CA ASP A 182 6.94 -13.91 23.34
C ASP A 182 8.14 -14.64 23.96
N ARG A 183 9.33 -14.04 23.85
CA ARG A 183 10.58 -14.65 24.32
C ARG A 183 10.66 -14.82 25.84
N TYR A 184 9.91 -14.02 26.59
CA TYR A 184 9.86 -14.04 28.05
C TYR A 184 8.60 -14.74 28.58
N ASN A 185 7.56 -14.87 27.74
CA ASN A 185 6.34 -15.60 28.07
C ASN A 185 5.85 -16.45 26.87
N PRO A 186 6.24 -17.73 26.77
CA PRO A 186 5.87 -18.60 25.63
C PRO A 186 4.35 -18.82 25.43
N ASN A 187 3.53 -18.57 26.46
CA ASN A 187 2.07 -18.63 26.39
C ASN A 187 1.46 -17.39 25.75
N LYS A 188 2.23 -16.32 25.63
CA LYS A 188 1.83 -15.07 24.97
C LYS A 188 2.23 -15.10 23.50
N ARG A 189 1.39 -14.51 22.66
CA ARG A 189 1.71 -14.22 21.25
C ARG A 189 1.94 -12.73 21.08
N ILE A 190 2.89 -12.40 20.23
CA ILE A 190 3.21 -11.02 19.82
C ILE A 190 3.06 -10.90 18.31
N LEU A 191 2.57 -9.75 17.88
CA LEU A 191 2.52 -9.38 16.47
C LEU A 191 3.72 -8.48 16.18
N VAL A 192 4.56 -8.89 15.23
CA VAL A 192 5.79 -8.21 14.84
C VAL A 192 5.70 -7.79 13.38
N THR A 193 6.08 -6.56 13.07
CA THR A 193 6.27 -6.06 11.71
C THR A 193 7.50 -5.15 11.72
N MET A 194 7.97 -4.77 10.54
CA MET A 194 9.11 -3.86 10.42
C MET A 194 8.83 -2.55 11.17
N ARG A 195 9.84 -2.11 11.94
CA ARG A 195 9.82 -0.84 12.67
C ARG A 195 9.87 0.35 11.73
N GLU A 196 9.31 1.47 12.18
CA GLU A 196 9.22 2.71 11.43
C GLU A 196 10.56 3.41 11.21
N LYS A 197 11.58 3.12 12.03
CA LYS A 197 12.95 3.62 11.77
C LYS A 197 13.52 3.12 10.44
N TYR A 198 12.94 2.05 9.89
CA TYR A 198 13.30 1.51 8.60
C TYR A 198 12.27 1.92 7.56
N ILE A 199 12.75 2.23 6.37
CA ILE A 199 11.88 2.71 5.31
C ILE A 199 11.11 1.55 4.67
N VAL A 200 9.80 1.51 4.92
CA VAL A 200 8.83 0.58 4.31
C VAL A 200 7.63 1.35 3.77
N PHE A 201 6.92 0.74 2.83
CA PHE A 201 5.70 1.32 2.30
C PHE A 201 4.65 1.50 3.42
N PRO A 202 4.09 2.72 3.63
CA PRO A 202 3.08 2.98 4.65
C PRO A 202 1.69 2.48 4.19
N GLY A 203 1.50 1.17 4.16
CA GLY A 203 0.27 0.54 3.68
C GLY A 203 -0.94 0.82 4.59
N SER A 204 -2.10 1.11 3.99
CA SER A 204 -3.34 1.37 4.73
C SER A 204 -3.81 0.17 5.55
N PHE A 205 -3.58 -1.05 5.04
CA PHE A 205 -3.88 -2.29 5.76
C PHE A 205 -2.89 -2.50 6.90
N ARG A 206 -1.59 -2.23 6.71
CA ARG A 206 -0.61 -2.25 7.81
C ARG A 206 -1.03 -1.31 8.93
N ASN A 207 -1.38 -0.07 8.59
CA ASN A 207 -1.85 0.91 9.56
C ASN A 207 -3.06 0.39 10.35
N ALA A 208 -4.11 -0.06 9.65
CA ALA A 208 -5.31 -0.59 10.29
C ALA A 208 -5.03 -1.82 11.16
N THR A 209 -4.23 -2.78 10.68
CA THR A 209 -3.85 -3.98 11.44
C THR A 209 -3.12 -3.61 12.72
N ILE A 210 -2.20 -2.64 12.67
CA ILE A 210 -1.53 -2.14 13.87
C ILE A 210 -2.56 -1.51 14.80
N THR A 211 -3.36 -0.55 14.34
CA THR A 211 -4.38 0.13 15.16
C THR A 211 -5.31 -0.85 15.87
N ILE A 212 -5.83 -1.83 15.13
CA ILE A 212 -6.69 -2.88 15.67
C ILE A 212 -5.93 -3.74 16.68
N ALA A 213 -4.70 -4.15 16.37
CA ALA A 213 -3.91 -4.95 17.31
C ALA A 213 -3.64 -4.20 18.64
N GLN A 214 -3.46 -2.87 18.62
CA GLN A 214 -3.25 -2.10 19.86
C GLN A 214 -4.54 -1.91 20.67
N SER A 215 -5.73 -2.03 20.07
CA SER A 215 -6.99 -1.96 20.81
C SER A 215 -7.31 -3.24 21.58
N PHE A 216 -6.67 -4.37 21.24
CA PHE A 216 -6.80 -5.62 21.99
C PHE A 216 -5.82 -5.70 23.16
N VAL A 217 -6.34 -5.72 24.40
CA VAL A 217 -5.57 -5.85 25.65
C VAL A 217 -4.65 -7.10 25.69
N ARG A 218 -4.96 -8.14 24.88
CA ARG A 218 -4.22 -9.41 24.83
C ARG A 218 -3.08 -9.46 23.81
N ILE A 219 -2.89 -8.44 22.97
CA ILE A 219 -1.78 -8.37 22.00
C ILE A 219 -0.79 -7.33 22.48
N THR A 220 0.38 -7.76 22.95
CA THR A 220 1.48 -6.82 23.18
C THR A 220 2.21 -6.58 21.88
N LEU A 221 2.20 -5.32 21.46
CA LEU A 221 2.98 -4.85 20.34
C LEU A 221 4.34 -4.42 20.85
N SER A 222 5.39 -5.15 20.46
CA SER A 222 6.76 -4.73 20.73
C SER A 222 7.23 -3.81 19.61
N PHE A 223 7.02 -2.51 19.82
CA PHE A 223 7.78 -1.47 19.12
C PHE A 223 8.87 -1.00 20.09
N ASN A 224 10.16 -1.27 19.83
CA ASN A 224 11.16 -0.50 20.60
C ASN A 224 11.12 0.94 20.08
N LYS A 225 10.58 1.81 20.94
CA LYS A 225 10.50 3.27 20.89
C LYS A 225 9.65 3.89 19.77
N ARG A 226 8.48 4.39 20.20
CA ARG A 226 7.68 5.46 19.58
C ARG A 226 8.53 6.69 19.26
N ILE A 227 8.19 7.39 18.17
CA ILE A 227 8.05 8.85 18.18
C ILE A 227 6.77 9.19 17.41
N ASN A 228 5.85 9.89 18.09
CA ASN A 228 4.76 10.63 17.48
C ASN A 228 5.38 11.75 16.63
N THR A 229 5.38 11.64 15.30
CA THR A 229 5.46 12.79 14.36
C THR A 229 5.30 12.31 12.92
N LEU A 230 4.07 12.02 12.48
CA LEU A 230 3.70 12.08 11.06
C LEU A 230 2.34 12.74 10.83
N LEU A 231 1.75 13.34 11.87
CA LEU A 231 0.54 14.17 11.83
C LEU A 231 0.68 15.31 12.84
N LEU A 232 1.64 16.21 12.58
CA LEU A 232 1.58 17.65 12.87
C LEU A 232 2.24 18.35 11.69
#